data_AF-A0A2H0S2K0-F1
#
_entry.id   AF-A0A2H0S2K0-F1
#
_cell.length_a   1.000
_cell.length_b   1.000
_cell.length_c   1.000
_cell.angle_alpha   90.00
_cell.angle_beta   90.00
_cell.angle_gamma   90.00
#
_symmetry.space_group_name_H-M   'P 1'
#
loop_
_entity.id
_entity.type
_entity.pdbx_description
1 polymer ?
#
loop_
_entity_poly.entity_id
_entity_poly.type
_entity_poly.pdbx_seq_one_letter_code
_entity_poly.pdbx_strand_id
1 'polypeptide(L)'
;MIGALFLATIFGFLIGRIVHIKRSMEMAPTIQVVDDVRPKQAVVVLEGIRDGKIVGSLEGDVRLWIGENEVLANTGGTISVDPGPLIVNEMSVLVPQGMQFVASKRGKKYYPVLVAAGQSITPENRIYFESAEKAEAMGYIQ
;
A
#
# COMPACT_ATOMS: atom_id res chain seq x y z
N MET A 1 51.45 -46.48 -42.13
CA MET A 1 51.97 -45.59 -41.07
C MET A 1 51.08 -44.38 -40.79
N ILE A 2 50.60 -43.65 -41.82
CA ILE A 2 49.79 -42.42 -41.63
C ILE A 2 48.52 -42.64 -40.78
N GLY A 3 47.79 -43.76 -41.01
CA GLY A 3 46.57 -44.06 -40.24
C GLY A 3 46.80 -44.32 -38.75
N ALA A 4 47.93 -44.92 -38.37
CA ALA A 4 48.27 -45.15 -36.97
C ALA A 4 48.62 -43.84 -36.25
N LEU A 5 49.27 -42.90 -36.95
CA LEU A 5 49.59 -41.59 -36.42
C LEU A 5 48.32 -40.75 -36.18
N PHE A 6 47.37 -40.80 -37.13
CA PHE A 6 46.07 -40.13 -37.01
C PHE A 6 45.22 -40.69 -35.87
N LEU A 7 45.25 -42.00 -35.69
CA LEU A 7 44.53 -42.66 -34.60
C LEU A 7 45.09 -42.23 -33.23
N ALA A 8 46.41 -42.16 -33.11
CA ALA A 8 47.08 -41.74 -31.87
C ALA A 8 46.74 -40.29 -31.48
N THR A 9 46.68 -39.36 -32.44
CA THR A 9 46.28 -37.97 -32.16
C THR A 9 44.82 -37.84 -31.75
N ILE A 10 43.92 -38.61 -32.38
CA ILE A 10 42.49 -38.62 -32.00
C ILE A 10 42.32 -39.16 -30.57
N PHE A 11 42.99 -40.27 -30.24
CA PHE A 11 42.93 -40.83 -28.88
C PHE A 11 43.54 -39.88 -27.85
N GLY A 12 44.69 -39.26 -28.15
CA GLY A 12 45.30 -38.26 -27.26
C GLY A 12 44.37 -37.07 -27.01
N PHE A 13 43.71 -36.56 -28.05
CA PHE A 13 42.76 -35.46 -27.93
C PHE A 13 41.52 -35.85 -27.11
N LEU A 14 40.94 -37.03 -27.35
CA LEU A 14 39.78 -37.53 -26.60
C LEU A 14 40.10 -37.74 -25.12
N ILE A 15 41.24 -38.36 -24.81
CA ILE A 15 41.69 -38.58 -23.42
C ILE A 15 41.94 -37.23 -22.74
N GLY A 16 42.64 -36.31 -23.41
CA GLY A 16 42.89 -34.97 -22.88
C GLY A 16 41.59 -34.22 -22.58
N ARG A 17 40.60 -34.31 -23.47
CA ARG A 17 39.29 -33.67 -23.30
C ARG A 17 38.51 -34.27 -22.12
N ILE A 18 38.52 -35.59 -21.98
CA ILE A 18 37.85 -36.29 -20.86
C ILE A 18 38.46 -35.86 -19.52
N VAL A 19 39.80 -35.85 -19.43
CA VAL A 19 40.52 -35.43 -18.21
C VAL A 19 40.22 -33.97 -17.89
N HIS A 20 40.20 -33.10 -18.89
CA HIS A 20 39.95 -31.68 -18.68
C HIS A 20 38.51 -31.41 -18.18
N ILE A 21 37.52 -32.10 -18.73
CA ILE A 21 36.12 -31.99 -18.30
C ILE A 21 35.96 -32.49 -16.86
N LYS A 22 36.53 -33.65 -16.54
CA LYS A 22 36.48 -34.22 -15.19
C LYS A 22 37.10 -33.26 -14.16
N ARG A 23 38.29 -32.70 -14.47
CA ARG A 23 38.96 -31.73 -13.60
C ARG A 23 38.15 -30.44 -13.44
N SER A 24 37.47 -29.98 -14.49
CA SER A 24 36.63 -28.78 -14.43
C SER A 24 35.37 -29.00 -13.59
N MET A 25 34.82 -30.21 -13.58
CA MET A 25 33.70 -30.59 -12.70
C MET A 25 34.15 -30.74 -11.23
N GLU A 26 35.34 -31.28 -10.98
CA GLU A 26 35.92 -31.38 -9.63
C GLU A 26 36.26 -30.00 -9.03
N MET A 27 36.57 -29.01 -9.87
CA MET A 27 36.85 -27.64 -9.47
C MET A 27 35.62 -26.72 -9.49
N ALA A 28 34.42 -27.26 -9.75
CA ALA A 28 33.21 -26.48 -9.65
C ALA A 28 33.03 -26.02 -8.19
N PRO A 29 32.83 -24.72 -7.94
CA PRO A 29 32.67 -24.22 -6.58
C PRO A 29 31.46 -24.91 -5.94
N THR A 30 31.66 -25.44 -4.73
CA THR A 30 30.57 -26.02 -3.95
C THR A 30 29.58 -24.91 -3.61
N ILE A 31 28.38 -24.96 -4.19
CA ILE A 31 27.27 -24.10 -3.79
C ILE A 31 26.84 -24.58 -2.41
N GLN A 32 27.23 -23.85 -1.38
CA GLN A 32 26.71 -24.09 -0.03
C GLN A 32 25.36 -23.42 0.09
N VAL A 33 24.31 -24.21 0.27
CA VAL A 33 23.00 -23.70 0.68
C VAL A 33 23.15 -23.31 2.15
N VAL A 34 23.21 -22.01 2.41
CA VAL A 34 23.25 -21.46 3.76
C VAL A 34 21.83 -21.14 4.16
N ASP A 35 21.37 -21.74 5.25
CA ASP A 35 20.04 -21.43 5.81
C ASP A 35 19.98 -19.97 6.24
N ASP A 36 18.84 -19.33 5.99
CA ASP A 36 18.61 -17.94 6.42
C ASP A 36 18.35 -17.91 7.93
N VAL A 37 19.40 -17.62 8.69
CA VAL A 37 19.36 -17.52 10.16
C VAL A 37 18.93 -16.14 10.66
N ARG A 38 18.50 -15.24 9.78
CA ARG A 38 18.05 -13.91 10.20
C ARG A 38 16.79 -14.05 11.07
N PRO A 39 16.69 -13.26 12.16
CA PRO A 39 15.47 -13.26 12.97
C PRO A 39 14.31 -12.80 12.10
N LYS A 40 13.19 -13.54 12.15
CA LYS A 40 11.95 -13.10 11.49
C LYS A 40 11.55 -11.75 12.08
N GLN A 41 11.50 -10.75 11.21
CA GLN A 41 11.05 -9.43 11.60
C GLN A 41 9.55 -9.48 11.88
N ALA A 42 9.13 -8.79 12.93
CA ALA A 42 7.73 -8.60 13.23
C ALA A 42 7.14 -7.64 12.19
N VAL A 43 6.20 -8.11 11.36
CA VAL A 43 5.63 -7.35 10.24
C VAL A 43 4.13 -7.24 10.42
N VAL A 44 3.62 -6.03 10.17
CA VAL A 44 2.18 -5.76 10.07
C VAL A 44 1.87 -5.31 8.65
N VAL A 45 1.00 -6.05 7.97
CA VAL A 45 0.53 -5.73 6.62
C VAL A 45 -0.92 -5.27 6.73
N LEU A 46 -1.18 -4.03 6.36
CA LEU A 46 -2.54 -3.51 6.23
C LEU A 46 -2.97 -3.62 4.76
N GLU A 47 -3.94 -4.47 4.46
CA GLU A 47 -4.44 -4.66 3.10
C GLU A 47 -5.39 -3.55 2.68
N GLY A 48 -6.18 -3.03 3.62
CA GLY A 48 -7.14 -1.95 3.37
C GLY A 48 -8.37 -2.04 4.25
N ILE A 49 -9.45 -1.42 3.79
CA ILE A 49 -10.74 -1.38 4.49
C ILE A 49 -11.78 -2.19 3.69
N ARG A 50 -12.41 -3.16 4.34
CA ARG A 50 -13.51 -3.98 3.79
C ARG A 50 -14.64 -4.04 4.80
N ASP A 51 -15.87 -3.80 4.36
CA ASP A 51 -17.06 -3.74 5.24
C ASP A 51 -16.90 -2.82 6.46
N GLY A 52 -16.19 -1.70 6.27
CA GLY A 52 -15.90 -0.73 7.34
C GLY A 52 -14.85 -1.19 8.36
N LYS A 53 -14.20 -2.34 8.15
CA LYS A 53 -13.15 -2.89 9.02
C LYS A 53 -11.79 -2.82 8.35
N ILE A 54 -10.74 -2.60 9.14
CA ILE A 54 -9.36 -2.74 8.70
C ILE A 54 -9.05 -4.23 8.59
N VAL A 55 -8.56 -4.64 7.43
CA VAL A 55 -8.15 -6.02 7.15
C VAL A 55 -6.65 -6.04 6.89
N GLY A 56 -5.98 -7.04 7.43
CA GLY A 56 -4.53 -7.18 7.31
C GLY A 56 -4.01 -8.50 7.86
N SER A 57 -2.69 -8.59 7.98
CA SER A 57 -2.00 -9.71 8.60
C SER A 57 -0.85 -9.26 9.49
N LEU A 58 -0.54 -10.10 10.48
CA LEU A 58 0.57 -10.00 11.40
C LEU A 58 1.49 -11.21 11.17
N GLU A 59 2.78 -10.96 11.00
CA GLU A 59 3.80 -12.00 10.95
C GLU A 59 4.82 -11.77 12.07
N GLY A 60 5.11 -12.81 12.86
CA GLY A 60 6.00 -12.73 14.02
C GLY A 60 5.29 -12.35 15.31
N ASP A 61 6.08 -11.98 16.33
CA ASP A 61 5.57 -11.57 17.64
C ASP A 61 5.23 -10.08 17.62
N VAL A 62 3.98 -9.78 17.24
CA VAL A 62 3.45 -8.41 17.13
C VAL A 62 2.38 -8.21 18.19
N ARG A 63 2.46 -7.08 18.90
CA ARG A 63 1.32 -6.50 19.61
C ARG A 63 0.83 -5.27 18.87
N LEU A 64 -0.44 -5.29 18.47
CA LEU A 64 -1.08 -4.20 17.74
C LEU A 64 -2.18 -3.60 18.61
N TRP A 65 -2.24 -2.27 18.68
CA TRP A 65 -3.34 -1.53 19.32
C TRP A 65 -3.96 -0.56 18.33
N ILE A 66 -5.28 -0.43 18.38
CA ILE A 66 -6.04 0.58 17.65
C ILE A 66 -6.84 1.40 18.68
N GLY A 67 -6.45 2.66 18.85
CA GLY A 67 -6.93 3.47 19.97
C GLY A 67 -6.55 2.83 21.30
N GLU A 68 -7.54 2.54 22.13
CA GLU A 68 -7.36 1.89 23.44
C GLU A 68 -7.53 0.36 23.39
N ASN A 69 -7.85 -0.21 22.23
CA ASN A 69 -8.16 -1.63 22.09
C ASN A 69 -6.97 -2.42 21.53
N GLU A 70 -6.63 -3.53 22.18
CA GLU A 70 -5.66 -4.50 21.65
C GLU A 70 -6.30 -5.31 20.51
N VAL A 71 -5.55 -5.45 19.42
CA VAL A 71 -5.94 -6.21 18.24
C VAL A 71 -5.25 -7.56 18.27
N LEU A 72 -6.06 -8.60 18.42
CA LEU A 72 -5.61 -9.99 18.34
C LEU A 72 -5.77 -10.51 16.91
N ALA A 73 -4.73 -11.12 16.37
CA ALA A 73 -4.82 -11.86 15.11
C ALA A 73 -5.46 -13.22 15.33
N ASN A 74 -6.15 -13.70 14.29
CA ASN A 74 -6.65 -15.06 14.23
C ASN A 74 -5.48 -16.06 14.08
N THR A 75 -5.78 -17.36 14.17
CA THR A 75 -4.79 -18.45 14.06
C THR A 75 -3.93 -18.43 12.78
N GLY A 76 -4.39 -17.73 11.73
CA GLY A 76 -3.64 -17.54 10.48
C GLY A 76 -2.87 -16.22 10.40
N GLY A 77 -2.72 -15.48 11.50
CA GLY A 77 -2.09 -14.16 11.51
C GLY A 77 -2.96 -13.05 10.93
N THR A 78 -4.20 -13.32 10.51
CA THR A 78 -5.07 -12.29 9.91
C THR A 78 -5.78 -11.45 10.96
N ILE A 79 -5.95 -10.16 10.67
CA ILE A 79 -6.72 -9.22 11.48
C ILE A 79 -7.92 -8.69 10.69
N SER A 80 -9.05 -8.54 11.37
CA SER A 80 -10.24 -7.85 10.87
C SER A 80 -10.86 -7.09 12.02
N VAL A 81 -10.54 -5.80 12.11
CA VAL A 81 -10.82 -4.98 13.28
C VAL A 81 -11.52 -3.70 12.93
N ASP A 82 -12.31 -3.21 13.87
CA ASP A 82 -12.93 -1.90 13.73
C ASP A 82 -11.81 -0.83 13.69
N PRO A 83 -11.82 0.07 12.70
CA PRO A 83 -10.82 1.13 12.58
C PRO A 83 -10.80 2.08 13.79
N GLY A 84 -11.89 2.12 14.57
CA GLY A 84 -12.02 3.01 15.71
C GLY A 84 -11.69 4.46 15.34
N PRO A 85 -10.77 5.12 16.08
CA PRO A 85 -10.43 6.52 15.83
C PRO A 85 -9.60 6.74 14.55
N LEU A 86 -9.13 5.70 13.87
CA LEU A 86 -8.25 5.85 12.70
C LEU A 86 -9.00 6.34 11.46
N ILE A 87 -10.31 6.09 11.36
CA ILE A 87 -11.13 6.65 10.28
C ILE A 87 -11.92 7.82 10.87
N VAL A 88 -11.24 8.96 10.98
CA VAL A 88 -11.94 10.25 11.03
C VAL A 88 -12.28 10.60 9.58
N ASN A 89 -13.56 10.82 9.30
CA ASN A 89 -14.00 11.26 7.98
C ASN A 89 -13.62 12.74 7.79
N GLU A 90 -12.32 13.02 7.63
CA GLU A 90 -11.78 14.36 7.41
C GLU A 90 -12.00 14.74 5.94
N MET A 91 -13.17 15.31 5.65
CA MET A 91 -13.42 15.92 4.35
C MET A 91 -12.82 17.32 4.33
N SER A 92 -11.62 17.46 3.75
CA SER A 92 -11.06 18.78 3.42
C SER A 92 -11.82 19.37 2.24
N VAL A 93 -12.73 20.30 2.51
CA VAL A 93 -13.44 21.02 1.45
C VAL A 93 -12.67 22.29 1.13
N LEU A 94 -12.11 22.35 -0.08
CA LEU A 94 -11.46 23.56 -0.59
C LEU A 94 -12.50 24.67 -0.76
N VAL A 95 -12.34 25.73 0.04
CA VAL A 95 -13.10 26.97 -0.08
C VAL A 95 -12.34 27.89 -1.02
N PRO A 96 -12.94 28.35 -2.14
CA PRO A 96 -12.28 29.31 -3.02
C PRO A 96 -11.92 30.60 -2.28
N GLN A 97 -10.78 31.18 -2.61
CA GLN A 97 -10.27 32.38 -1.93
C GLN A 97 -11.28 33.55 -2.06
N GLY A 98 -11.53 34.25 -0.95
CA GLY A 98 -12.47 35.39 -0.91
C GLY A 98 -13.94 35.02 -0.72
N MET A 99 -14.28 33.72 -0.69
CA MET A 99 -15.65 33.28 -0.44
C MET A 99 -15.96 33.26 1.06
N GLN A 100 -17.03 33.94 1.46
CA GLN A 100 -17.44 34.07 2.86
C GLN A 100 -18.70 33.30 3.19
N PHE A 101 -19.55 33.03 2.18
CA PHE A 101 -20.83 32.35 2.34
C PHE A 101 -20.93 31.12 1.43
N VAL A 102 -21.72 30.15 1.87
CA VAL A 102 -22.03 28.92 1.16
C VAL A 102 -23.54 28.65 1.22
N ALA A 103 -24.12 28.24 0.11
CA ALA A 103 -25.49 27.75 0.05
C ALA A 103 -25.53 26.37 -0.61
N SER A 104 -26.67 25.68 -0.45
CA SER A 104 -26.94 24.42 -1.14
C SER A 104 -27.67 24.69 -2.45
N LYS A 105 -27.26 24.04 -3.55
CA LYS A 105 -27.97 24.02 -4.83
C LYS A 105 -29.44 23.60 -4.70
N ARG A 106 -29.75 22.77 -3.70
CA ARG A 106 -31.10 22.24 -3.44
C ARG A 106 -31.87 23.05 -2.40
N GLY A 107 -31.17 23.86 -1.62
CA GLY A 107 -31.75 24.65 -0.53
C GLY A 107 -32.07 26.07 -0.95
N LYS A 108 -32.71 26.80 -0.05
CA LYS A 108 -32.90 28.25 -0.17
C LYS A 108 -32.04 29.04 0.81
N LYS A 109 -31.35 28.35 1.72
CA LYS A 109 -30.58 29.00 2.78
C LYS A 109 -29.10 29.16 2.44
N TYR A 110 -28.51 30.29 2.82
CA TYR A 110 -27.08 30.52 2.80
C TYR A 110 -26.53 30.66 4.23
N TYR A 111 -25.28 30.25 4.42
CA TYR A 111 -24.59 30.28 5.70
C TYR A 111 -23.17 30.81 5.53
N PRO A 112 -22.54 31.40 6.56
CA PRO A 112 -21.10 31.60 6.57
C PRO A 112 -20.36 30.27 6.35
N VAL A 113 -19.23 30.29 5.63
CA VAL A 113 -18.52 29.06 5.25
C VAL A 113 -18.00 28.26 6.46
N LEU A 114 -17.71 28.94 7.57
CA LEU A 114 -17.11 28.35 8.77
C LEU A 114 -18.13 27.84 9.80
N VAL A 115 -19.44 27.99 9.57
CA VAL A 115 -20.43 27.46 10.51
C VAL A 115 -20.80 26.02 10.20
N ALA A 116 -21.15 25.25 11.24
CA ALA A 116 -21.49 23.84 11.13
C ALA A 116 -22.57 23.54 10.07
N ALA A 117 -23.58 24.41 9.95
CA ALA A 117 -24.65 24.29 8.95
C ALA A 117 -24.15 24.46 7.50
N GLY A 118 -23.15 25.31 7.27
CA GLY A 118 -22.50 25.46 5.96
C GLY A 118 -21.56 24.29 5.66
N GLN A 119 -20.86 23.79 6.69
CA GLN A 119 -19.95 22.65 6.58
C GLN A 119 -20.66 21.31 6.37
N SER A 120 -21.93 21.17 6.78
CA SER A 120 -22.72 19.96 6.56
C SER A 120 -23.29 19.83 5.13
N ILE A 121 -23.22 20.89 4.32
CA ILE A 121 -23.63 20.84 2.91
C ILE A 121 -22.66 19.93 2.15
N THR A 122 -23.21 18.93 1.43
CA THR A 122 -22.39 18.01 0.64
C THR A 122 -21.58 18.77 -0.42
N PRO A 123 -20.29 18.43 -0.66
CA PRO A 123 -19.42 19.21 -1.54
C PRO A 123 -20.01 19.47 -2.94
N GLU A 124 -20.66 18.48 -3.53
CA GLU A 124 -21.31 18.57 -4.85
C GLU A 124 -22.44 19.63 -4.93
N ASN A 125 -23.08 19.90 -3.79
CA ASN A 125 -24.20 20.82 -3.68
C ASN A 125 -23.80 22.22 -3.21
N ARG A 126 -22.52 22.49 -2.96
CA ARG A 126 -22.09 23.82 -2.50
C ARG A 126 -22.09 24.84 -3.63
N ILE A 127 -22.58 26.02 -3.33
CA ILE A 127 -22.38 27.25 -4.12
C ILE A 127 -21.79 28.27 -3.17
N TYR A 128 -20.68 28.89 -3.56
CA TYR A 128 -19.98 29.87 -2.75
C TYR A 128 -20.30 31.29 -3.21
N PHE A 129 -20.35 32.21 -2.24
CA PHE A 129 -20.55 33.63 -2.48
C PHE A 129 -19.53 34.45 -1.69
N GLU A 130 -19.06 35.54 -2.31
CA GLU A 130 -18.14 36.49 -1.68
C GLU A 130 -18.83 37.32 -0.59
N SER A 131 -20.13 37.58 -0.73
CA SER A 131 -20.91 38.40 0.19
C SER A 131 -22.35 37.92 0.31
N ALA A 132 -23.03 38.35 1.39
CA ALA A 132 -24.43 38.03 1.65
C ALA A 132 -25.35 38.58 0.55
N GLU A 133 -25.08 39.80 0.08
CA GLU A 133 -25.87 40.47 -0.95
C GLU A 133 -25.88 39.69 -2.26
N LYS A 134 -24.75 39.06 -2.62
CA LYS A 134 -24.66 38.20 -3.81
C LYS A 134 -25.48 36.92 -3.66
N ALA A 135 -25.53 36.35 -2.45
CA ALA A 135 -26.37 35.19 -2.18
C ALA A 135 -27.86 35.56 -2.26
N GLU A 136 -28.24 36.69 -1.68
CA GLU A 136 -29.62 37.18 -1.68
C GLU A 136 -30.11 37.59 -3.07
N ALA A 137 -29.25 38.22 -3.87
CA ALA A 137 -29.53 38.53 -5.28
C ALA A 137 -29.81 37.27 -6.11
N MET A 138 -29.24 36.13 -5.72
CA MET A 138 -29.48 34.82 -6.33
C MET A 138 -30.71 34.09 -5.76
N GLY A 139 -31.46 34.74 -4.85
CA GLY A 139 -32.70 34.22 -4.26
C GLY A 139 -32.51 33.37 -3.02
N TYR A 140 -31.32 33.39 -2.41
CA TYR A 140 -31.07 32.73 -1.13
C TYR A 140 -31.48 33.61 0.05
N ILE A 141 -31.86 32.99 1.15
CA ILE A 141 -32.20 33.64 2.43
C ILE A 141 -31.25 33.16 3.51
N GLN A 142 -31.04 33.94 4.56
CA GLN A 142 -30.19 33.52 5.68
C GLN A 142 -30.87 32.47 6.57
#